data_AF-A0A6P1KA96-F1
#
_entry.id   AF-A0A6P1KA96-F1
#
_cell.length_a   1.000
_cell.length_b   1.000
_cell.length_c   1.000
_cell.angle_alpha   90.00
_cell.angle_beta   90.00
_cell.angle_gamma   90.00
#
_symmetry.space_group_name_H-M   'P 1'
#
loop_
_entity.id
_entity.type
_entity.pdbx_description
1 polymer ?
#
loop_
_entity_poly.entity_id
_entity_poly.type
_entity_poly.pdbx_seq_one_letter_code
_entity_poly.pdbx_strand_id
1 'polypeptide(L)'
;MKRRNAMCHQLAMTIVAISAGLLVNLLANTAQAATRLPKSPWQSHAQLKSSQVSPIYQQQWRQSDYKYCPILAIANHSSVNVKTAQSRAANFSGGFAVAYDLKHYKGKPLRSAYGVANAGTTSKRDLYEGWAYHKNYADGSYVTLGREGDNPQGKMLAYLVLNNGCFYNIWSQLSSEHLQKMISQLRYVN
;
A
#
# COMPACT_ATOMS: atom_id res chain seq x y z
N MET A 1 -43.34 -74.64 37.23
CA MET A 1 -42.66 -75.36 38.33
C MET A 1 -41.15 -75.10 38.19
N LYS A 2 -40.50 -74.60 39.26
CA LYS A 2 -39.02 -74.44 39.48
C LYS A 2 -38.28 -73.38 38.62
N ARG A 3 -37.82 -72.28 39.25
CA ARG A 3 -36.50 -72.00 39.90
C ARG A 3 -35.43 -71.59 38.86
N ARG A 4 -35.00 -70.32 38.78
CA ARG A 4 -34.07 -69.51 39.63
C ARG A 4 -32.59 -69.61 39.19
N ASN A 5 -31.95 -68.43 39.16
CA ASN A 5 -30.51 -68.11 39.24
C ASN A 5 -29.75 -68.04 37.90
N ALA A 6 -28.84 -67.10 37.63
CA ALA A 6 -28.26 -65.96 38.37
C ALA A 6 -27.37 -65.11 37.44
N MET A 7 -27.13 -63.84 37.83
CA MET A 7 -25.92 -63.01 37.59
C MET A 7 -25.56 -62.67 36.11
N CYS A 8 -25.08 -61.49 35.73
CA CYS A 8 -24.27 -60.47 36.42
C CYS A 8 -24.41 -59.11 35.69
N HIS A 9 -24.28 -58.02 36.44
CA HIS A 9 -24.17 -56.65 35.93
C HIS A 9 -22.89 -56.44 35.11
N GLN A 10 -22.96 -55.59 34.06
CA GLN A 10 -21.97 -54.53 33.82
C GLN A 10 -22.42 -53.57 32.69
N LEU A 11 -22.83 -52.37 33.10
CA LEU A 11 -22.80 -51.15 32.29
C LEU A 11 -21.37 -50.58 32.39
N ALA A 12 -20.67 -50.41 31.26
CA ALA A 12 -19.49 -49.56 31.16
C ALA A 12 -19.32 -49.13 29.70
N MET A 13 -19.73 -47.90 29.38
CA MET A 13 -18.80 -46.78 29.16
C MET A 13 -17.90 -46.97 27.93
N THR A 14 -18.50 -46.77 26.75
CA THR A 14 -17.75 -46.48 25.53
C THR A 14 -17.25 -45.04 25.61
N ILE A 15 -16.10 -44.84 26.26
CA ILE A 15 -15.36 -43.58 26.22
C ILE A 15 -14.85 -43.44 24.78
N VAL A 16 -15.42 -42.48 24.05
CA VAL A 16 -14.86 -42.01 22.78
C VAL A 16 -13.51 -41.37 23.11
N ALA A 17 -12.42 -42.06 22.77
CA ALA A 17 -11.09 -41.47 22.74
C ALA A 17 -11.05 -40.40 21.64
N ILE A 18 -11.52 -39.19 21.95
CA ILE A 18 -11.31 -38.03 21.09
C ILE A 18 -9.83 -37.71 21.15
N SER A 19 -9.17 -38.15 20.09
CA SER A 19 -7.74 -38.15 19.87
C SER A 19 -7.14 -36.75 20.08
N ALA A 20 -6.08 -36.67 20.90
CA ALA A 20 -5.23 -35.49 21.04
C ALA A 20 -4.70 -34.95 19.69
N GLY A 21 -4.74 -35.76 18.62
CA GLY A 21 -4.38 -35.36 17.26
C GLY A 21 -5.31 -34.32 16.60
N LEU A 22 -6.57 -34.18 17.02
CA LEU A 22 -7.45 -33.14 16.45
C LEU A 22 -7.09 -31.73 16.93
N LEU A 23 -6.62 -31.59 18.17
CA LEU A 23 -6.19 -30.29 18.73
C LEU A 23 -4.87 -29.81 18.12
N VAL A 24 -3.95 -30.72 17.79
CA VAL A 24 -2.67 -30.38 17.14
C VAL A 24 -2.89 -29.87 15.71
N ASN A 25 -3.83 -30.46 14.96
CA ASN A 25 -4.12 -30.02 13.59
C ASN A 25 -4.90 -28.69 13.51
N LEU A 26 -5.74 -28.36 14.52
CA LEU A 26 -6.39 -27.04 14.59
C LEU A 26 -5.39 -25.92 14.96
N LEU A 27 -4.42 -26.20 15.83
CA LEU A 27 -3.38 -25.24 16.21
C LEU A 27 -2.32 -25.03 15.11
N ALA A 28 -1.98 -26.08 14.37
CA ALA A 28 -1.06 -25.98 13.23
C ALA A 28 -1.65 -25.16 12.07
N ASN A 29 -2.95 -25.30 11.77
CA ASN A 29 -3.61 -24.55 10.70
C ASN A 29 -3.83 -23.06 11.04
N THR A 30 -3.94 -22.70 12.31
CA THR A 30 -4.05 -21.29 12.74
C THR A 30 -2.69 -20.58 12.76
N ALA A 31 -1.59 -21.30 13.02
CA ALA A 31 -0.24 -20.76 12.95
C ALA A 31 0.28 -20.56 11.51
N GLN A 32 -0.15 -21.37 10.55
CA GLN A 32 0.20 -21.20 9.12
C GLN A 32 -0.51 -19.99 8.47
N ALA A 33 -1.55 -19.46 9.11
CA ALA A 33 -2.16 -18.17 8.78
C ALA A 33 -1.36 -16.98 9.36
N ALA A 34 -0.09 -17.17 9.71
CA ALA A 34 0.89 -16.09 9.78
C ALA A 34 0.85 -15.33 8.44
N THR A 35 0.25 -14.15 8.49
CA THR A 35 -0.09 -13.30 7.35
C THR A 35 1.14 -12.97 6.53
N ARG A 36 1.32 -13.64 5.38
CA ARG A 36 2.29 -13.20 4.38
C ARG A 36 1.94 -11.77 3.98
N LEU A 37 2.89 -10.85 4.15
CA LEU A 37 2.71 -9.46 3.72
C LEU A 37 2.36 -9.42 2.23
N PRO A 38 1.53 -8.47 1.78
CA PRO A 38 1.18 -8.35 0.37
C PRO A 38 2.42 -7.92 -0.45
N LYS A 39 2.46 -8.29 -1.72
CA LYS A 39 3.42 -7.70 -2.67
C LYS A 39 3.10 -6.22 -2.88
N SER A 40 4.13 -5.40 -3.03
CA SER A 40 3.98 -3.98 -3.33
C SER A 40 3.58 -3.76 -4.79
N PRO A 41 2.78 -2.71 -5.10
CA PRO A 41 2.36 -2.40 -6.47
C PRO A 41 3.52 -2.25 -7.46
N TRP A 42 4.61 -1.60 -7.04
CA TRP A 42 5.78 -1.36 -7.89
C TRP A 42 6.63 -2.60 -8.15
N GLN A 43 6.54 -3.64 -7.31
CA GLN A 43 7.16 -4.94 -7.56
C GLN A 43 6.22 -5.92 -8.29
N SER A 44 4.91 -5.83 -8.05
CA SER A 44 3.95 -6.78 -8.61
C SER A 44 3.54 -6.45 -10.05
N HIS A 45 3.60 -5.17 -10.43
CA HIS A 45 3.32 -4.74 -11.79
C HIS A 45 4.59 -4.74 -12.64
N ALA A 46 4.45 -4.99 -13.94
CA ALA A 46 5.54 -4.77 -14.88
C ALA A 46 6.06 -3.33 -14.77
N GLN A 47 7.32 -3.07 -15.12
CA GLN A 47 7.80 -1.69 -15.18
C GLN A 47 7.13 -0.91 -16.32
N LEU A 48 7.04 0.40 -16.20
CA LEU A 48 6.61 1.30 -17.26
C LEU A 48 7.81 1.70 -18.11
N LYS A 49 7.62 1.77 -19.42
CA LYS A 49 8.57 2.46 -20.29
C LYS A 49 8.42 3.97 -20.08
N SER A 50 9.51 4.71 -20.22
CA SER A 50 9.50 6.17 -20.17
C SER A 50 8.47 6.84 -21.11
N SER A 51 8.13 6.20 -22.24
CA SER A 51 7.06 6.68 -23.16
C SER A 51 5.63 6.51 -22.65
N GLN A 52 5.43 5.71 -21.59
CA GLN A 52 4.12 5.41 -21.01
C GLN A 52 3.76 6.35 -19.85
N VAL A 53 4.65 7.27 -19.49
CA VAL A 53 4.48 8.25 -18.41
C VAL A 53 4.67 9.66 -18.95
N SER A 54 4.37 10.67 -18.12
CA SER A 54 4.64 12.05 -18.51
C SER A 54 6.16 12.24 -18.69
N PRO A 55 6.62 12.88 -19.78
CA PRO A 55 8.05 13.14 -19.99
C PRO A 55 8.67 13.99 -18.87
N ILE A 56 7.84 14.69 -18.09
CA ILE A 56 8.26 15.51 -16.96
C ILE A 56 8.94 14.68 -15.88
N TYR A 57 8.53 13.42 -15.66
CA TYR A 57 9.20 12.55 -14.68
C TYR A 57 10.68 12.40 -14.98
N GLN A 58 11.01 12.04 -16.22
CA GLN A 58 12.39 11.87 -16.66
C GLN A 58 13.16 13.20 -16.67
N GLN A 59 12.51 14.30 -17.09
CA GLN A 59 13.12 15.62 -17.09
C GLN A 59 13.51 16.06 -15.66
N GLN A 60 12.61 15.89 -14.70
CA GLN A 60 12.85 16.33 -13.32
C GLN A 60 13.76 15.36 -12.57
N TRP A 61 13.63 14.05 -12.77
CA TRP A 61 14.53 13.07 -12.17
C TRP A 61 15.98 13.30 -12.55
N ARG A 62 16.29 13.65 -13.81
CA ARG A 62 17.65 13.99 -14.23
C ARG A 62 18.25 15.20 -13.51
N GLN A 63 17.39 16.10 -13.02
CA GLN A 63 17.78 17.32 -12.30
C GLN A 63 17.78 17.15 -10.78
N SER A 64 17.26 16.02 -10.28
CA SER A 64 17.17 15.71 -8.85
C SER A 64 18.53 15.34 -8.27
N ASP A 65 18.80 15.77 -7.04
CA ASP A 65 19.96 15.32 -6.26
C ASP A 65 19.84 13.82 -5.92
N TYR A 66 18.62 13.30 -5.93
CA TYR A 66 18.28 11.92 -5.60
C TYR A 66 18.02 11.04 -6.83
N LYS A 67 18.69 11.32 -7.96
CA LYS A 67 18.55 10.53 -9.20
C LYS A 67 19.02 9.07 -9.07
N TYR A 68 19.59 8.65 -7.96
CA TYR A 68 19.82 7.23 -7.67
C TYR A 68 18.54 6.51 -7.21
N CYS A 69 17.52 7.26 -6.75
CA CYS A 69 16.20 6.70 -6.47
C CYS A 69 15.43 6.47 -7.77
N PRO A 70 14.74 5.31 -7.91
CA PRO A 70 14.02 5.01 -9.14
C PRO A 70 12.84 5.98 -9.35
N ILE A 71 12.42 6.16 -10.59
CA ILE A 71 11.17 6.89 -10.85
C ILE A 71 10.00 5.98 -10.48
N LEU A 72 9.09 6.48 -9.64
CA LEU A 72 7.76 5.91 -9.42
C LEU A 72 6.72 6.81 -10.07
N ALA A 73 5.89 6.22 -10.94
CA ALA A 73 4.89 6.97 -11.68
C ALA A 73 3.63 6.13 -11.94
N ILE A 74 2.59 6.83 -12.38
CA ILE A 74 1.34 6.26 -12.87
C ILE A 74 1.36 6.37 -14.40
N ALA A 75 0.96 5.31 -15.09
CA ALA A 75 0.87 5.31 -16.55
C ALA A 75 -0.09 6.40 -17.05
N ASN A 76 0.22 7.07 -18.15
CA ASN A 76 -0.59 8.17 -18.71
C ASN A 76 -2.05 7.78 -18.91
N HIS A 77 -2.31 6.56 -19.40
CA HIS A 77 -3.65 6.04 -19.69
C HIS A 77 -4.28 5.25 -18.52
N SER A 78 -3.71 5.33 -17.31
CA SER A 78 -4.34 4.70 -16.14
C SER A 78 -5.70 5.34 -15.83
N SER A 79 -6.67 4.52 -15.43
CA SER A 79 -8.02 4.98 -15.06
C SER A 79 -8.04 5.85 -13.79
N VAL A 80 -6.95 5.86 -13.01
CA VAL A 80 -6.81 6.78 -11.87
C VAL A 80 -6.54 8.22 -12.32
N ASN A 81 -5.94 8.41 -13.49
CA ASN A 81 -5.72 9.76 -14.00
C ASN A 81 -7.05 10.37 -14.45
N VAL A 82 -7.37 11.55 -13.91
CA VAL A 82 -8.49 12.35 -14.41
C VAL A 82 -8.19 12.74 -15.86
N LYS A 83 -9.13 12.48 -16.79
CA LYS A 83 -8.93 12.68 -18.24
C LYS A 83 -8.45 14.08 -18.64
N THR A 84 -8.84 15.10 -17.89
CA THR A 84 -8.49 16.51 -18.14
C THR A 84 -7.24 16.98 -17.40
N ALA A 85 -6.57 16.07 -16.69
CA ALA A 85 -5.39 16.39 -15.91
C ALA A 85 -4.19 16.67 -16.80
N GLN A 86 -3.44 17.70 -16.42
CA GLN A 86 -2.20 18.09 -17.10
C GLN A 86 -1.04 17.94 -16.14
N SER A 87 -0.08 17.08 -16.48
CA SER A 87 1.14 16.94 -15.70
C SER A 87 2.02 18.20 -15.82
N ARG A 88 2.66 18.59 -14.73
CA ARG A 88 3.60 19.71 -14.65
C ARG A 88 4.70 19.39 -13.63
N ALA A 89 5.88 19.97 -13.82
CA ALA A 89 6.89 20.00 -12.78
C ALA A 89 6.36 20.79 -11.55
N ALA A 90 6.47 20.24 -10.36
CA ALA A 90 6.20 20.96 -9.12
C ALA A 90 7.50 21.23 -8.38
N ASN A 91 7.58 22.41 -7.77
CA ASN A 91 8.76 22.79 -6.99
C ASN A 91 8.86 21.86 -5.79
N PHE A 92 10.00 21.20 -5.63
CA PHE A 92 10.30 20.32 -4.53
C PHE A 92 11.80 20.41 -4.25
N SER A 93 12.19 20.71 -3.01
CA SER A 93 13.60 20.98 -2.68
C SER A 93 14.43 19.69 -2.72
N GLY A 94 15.57 19.73 -3.42
CA GLY A 94 16.53 18.64 -3.59
C GLY A 94 16.06 17.45 -4.45
N GLY A 95 14.76 17.14 -4.42
CA GLY A 95 14.17 16.04 -5.17
C GLY A 95 13.50 16.46 -6.48
N PHE A 96 12.47 15.71 -6.85
CA PHE A 96 11.59 16.08 -7.94
C PHE A 96 10.13 15.87 -7.57
N ALA A 97 9.24 16.64 -8.19
CA ALA A 97 7.81 16.40 -8.10
C ALA A 97 7.12 16.55 -9.45
N VAL A 98 6.22 15.63 -9.75
CA VAL A 98 5.30 15.73 -10.87
C VAL A 98 3.89 15.86 -10.31
N ALA A 99 3.28 17.00 -10.59
CA ALA A 99 1.92 17.32 -10.19
C ALA A 99 0.99 17.27 -11.39
N TYR A 100 -0.28 16.97 -11.13
CA TYR A 100 -1.34 16.99 -12.12
C TYR A 100 -2.33 18.09 -11.77
N ASP A 101 -2.47 19.05 -12.68
CA ASP A 101 -3.39 20.19 -12.56
C ASP A 101 -4.72 19.84 -13.26
N LEU A 102 -5.86 20.21 -12.67
CA LEU A 102 -7.18 20.09 -13.31
C LEU A 102 -7.67 21.47 -13.73
N LYS A 103 -8.01 21.63 -15.01
CA LYS A 103 -8.58 22.90 -15.51
C LYS A 103 -9.96 23.21 -14.92
N HIS A 104 -10.75 22.17 -14.66
CA HIS A 104 -12.12 22.27 -14.15
C HIS A 104 -12.37 21.22 -13.07
N TYR A 105 -12.47 21.68 -11.83
CA TYR A 105 -12.86 20.88 -10.67
C TYR A 105 -13.80 21.71 -9.80
N LYS A 106 -15.06 21.26 -9.66
CA LYS A 106 -16.11 21.99 -8.92
C LYS A 106 -16.22 23.47 -9.35
N GLY A 107 -16.21 23.72 -10.66
CA GLY A 107 -16.39 25.06 -11.24
C GLY A 107 -15.13 25.96 -11.27
N LYS A 108 -13.96 25.49 -10.80
CA LYS A 108 -12.71 26.26 -10.84
C LYS A 108 -11.49 25.41 -11.19
N PRO A 109 -10.37 26.00 -11.62
CA PRO A 109 -9.10 25.28 -11.75
C PRO A 109 -8.61 24.78 -10.38
N LEU A 110 -7.98 23.61 -10.38
CA LEU A 110 -7.32 23.03 -9.22
C LEU A 110 -5.87 22.68 -9.57
N ARG A 111 -4.93 23.50 -9.10
CA ARG A 111 -3.50 23.27 -9.26
C ARG A 111 -3.02 22.23 -8.24
N SER A 112 -2.05 21.41 -8.64
CA SER A 112 -1.49 20.30 -7.88
C SER A 112 -2.56 19.39 -7.29
N ALA A 113 -3.61 19.11 -8.07
CA ALA A 113 -4.75 18.32 -7.66
C ALA A 113 -4.33 16.95 -7.11
N TYR A 114 -3.29 16.37 -7.69
CA TYR A 114 -2.60 15.19 -7.17
C TYR A 114 -1.18 15.11 -7.73
N GLY A 115 -0.35 14.21 -7.22
CA GLY A 115 0.98 14.00 -7.77
C GLY A 115 1.86 13.08 -6.94
N VAL A 116 3.10 12.93 -7.42
CA VAL A 116 4.16 12.10 -6.83
C VAL A 116 5.42 12.94 -6.77
N ALA A 117 6.10 12.91 -5.63
CA ALA A 117 7.39 13.53 -5.43
C ALA A 117 8.37 12.55 -4.82
N ASN A 118 9.61 12.54 -5.32
CA ASN A 118 10.73 11.95 -4.58
C ASN A 118 11.26 13.00 -3.60
N ALA A 119 11.36 12.61 -2.34
CA ALA A 119 11.77 13.46 -1.23
C ALA A 119 13.11 13.05 -0.62
N GLY A 120 13.95 12.36 -1.40
CA GLY A 120 15.26 11.87 -0.96
C GLY A 120 15.20 10.50 -0.34
N THR A 121 15.89 10.34 0.78
CA THR A 121 15.99 9.08 1.51
C THR A 121 15.60 9.27 2.96
N THR A 122 14.91 8.28 3.51
CA THR A 122 14.56 8.24 4.93
C THR A 122 14.45 6.79 5.38
N SER A 123 14.21 6.58 6.67
CA SER A 123 13.86 5.28 7.21
C SER A 123 12.43 5.29 7.76
N LYS A 124 11.80 4.11 7.82
CA LYS A 124 10.43 3.98 8.34
C LYS A 124 10.25 4.63 9.72
N ARG A 125 11.24 4.48 10.61
CA ARG A 125 11.20 5.01 11.99
C ARG A 125 11.18 6.54 12.06
N ASP A 126 11.58 7.23 10.99
CA ASP A 126 11.64 8.69 10.94
C ASP A 126 10.36 9.28 10.34
N LEU A 127 9.39 8.44 9.95
CA LEU A 127 8.12 8.89 9.39
C LEU A 127 7.15 9.35 10.47
N TYR A 128 6.20 10.19 10.04
CA TYR A 128 5.08 10.58 10.88
C TYR A 128 4.18 9.37 11.17
N GLU A 129 4.04 9.03 12.45
CA GLU A 129 3.26 7.86 12.91
C GLU A 129 1.86 8.23 13.43
N GLY A 130 1.46 9.51 13.38
CA GLY A 130 0.16 9.96 13.88
C GLY A 130 -1.04 9.56 13.01
N TRP A 131 -0.80 9.10 11.78
CA TRP A 131 -1.87 8.69 10.88
C TRP A 131 -2.27 7.24 11.08
N ALA A 132 -3.56 6.97 11.27
CA ALA A 132 -4.06 5.61 11.54
C ALA A 132 -3.78 4.56 10.44
N TYR A 133 -3.53 4.97 9.19
CA TYR A 133 -3.24 4.03 8.11
C TYR A 133 -1.75 3.76 8.01
N HIS A 134 -1.39 2.48 8.12
CA HIS A 134 -0.04 1.98 7.91
C HIS A 134 -0.09 0.66 7.15
N LYS A 135 0.83 0.47 6.20
CA LYS A 135 0.91 -0.75 5.40
C LYS A 135 2.35 -1.14 5.12
N ASN A 136 2.71 -2.35 5.54
CA ASN A 136 3.98 -2.98 5.19
C ASN A 136 3.77 -3.92 3.98
N TYR A 137 4.77 -4.04 3.14
CA TYR A 137 4.79 -4.96 2.00
C TYR A 137 5.92 -5.99 2.13
N ALA A 138 5.80 -7.09 1.40
CA ALA A 138 6.73 -8.22 1.45
C ALA A 138 8.15 -7.88 0.97
N ASP A 139 8.31 -6.83 0.15
CA ASP A 139 9.62 -6.36 -0.32
C ASP A 139 10.36 -5.49 0.71
N GLY A 140 9.75 -5.23 1.87
CA GLY A 140 10.28 -4.36 2.93
C GLY A 140 9.87 -2.89 2.80
N SER A 141 9.12 -2.53 1.77
CA SER A 141 8.60 -1.18 1.62
C SER A 141 7.42 -0.91 2.56
N TYR A 142 7.18 0.38 2.82
CA TYR A 142 6.21 0.85 3.78
C TYR A 142 5.46 2.08 3.30
N VAL A 143 4.15 2.12 3.56
CA VAL A 143 3.29 3.26 3.31
C VAL A 143 2.55 3.64 4.58
N THR A 144 2.55 4.92 4.92
CA THR A 144 1.55 5.52 5.83
C THR A 144 0.84 6.66 5.11
N LEU A 145 -0.43 6.92 5.44
CA LEU A 145 -1.18 8.01 4.82
C LEU A 145 -2.23 8.60 5.75
N GLY A 146 -2.51 9.88 5.54
CA GLY A 146 -3.54 10.61 6.26
C GLY A 146 -3.72 12.00 5.66
N ARG A 147 -4.27 12.91 6.45
CA ARG A 147 -4.39 14.31 6.03
C ARG A 147 -3.09 15.05 6.35
N GLU A 148 -2.63 15.82 5.38
CA GLU A 148 -1.43 16.64 5.54
C GLU A 148 -1.53 17.53 6.79
N GLY A 149 -0.51 17.43 7.66
CA GLY A 149 -0.43 18.18 8.92
C GLY A 149 -1.56 17.90 9.91
N ASP A 150 -2.22 16.74 9.80
CA ASP A 150 -3.43 16.38 10.57
C ASP A 150 -4.57 17.39 10.47
N ASN A 151 -4.54 18.22 9.42
CA ASN A 151 -5.58 19.19 9.16
C ASN A 151 -6.80 18.49 8.52
N PRO A 152 -8.00 18.52 9.14
CA PRO A 152 -9.22 17.93 8.56
C PRO A 152 -9.59 18.46 7.17
N GLN A 153 -9.13 19.66 6.81
CA GLN A 153 -9.31 20.28 5.50
C GLN A 153 -8.09 20.11 4.58
N GLY A 154 -7.00 19.56 5.09
CA GLY A 154 -5.78 19.27 4.35
C GLY A 154 -6.01 18.23 3.25
N LYS A 155 -5.14 18.27 2.24
CA LYS A 155 -5.11 17.24 1.19
C LYS A 155 -4.71 15.89 1.78
N MET A 156 -5.08 14.82 1.10
CA MET A 156 -4.59 13.49 1.45
C MET A 156 -3.12 13.38 1.03
N LEU A 157 -2.30 12.84 1.91
CA LEU A 157 -0.87 12.66 1.73
C LEU A 157 -0.47 11.26 2.19
N ALA A 158 0.40 10.62 1.42
CA ALA A 158 1.04 9.37 1.77
C ALA A 158 2.56 9.54 1.75
N TYR A 159 3.18 8.91 2.74
CA TYR A 159 4.62 8.70 2.81
C TYR A 159 4.91 7.27 2.41
N LEU A 160 5.72 7.11 1.38
CA LEU A 160 6.19 5.82 0.87
C LEU A 160 7.71 5.74 1.05
N VAL A 161 8.17 4.73 1.78
CA VAL A 161 9.59 4.38 1.87
C VAL A 161 9.80 3.04 1.18
N LEU A 162 10.64 3.04 0.15
CA LEU A 162 11.10 1.82 -0.51
C LEU A 162 12.13 1.09 0.36
N ASN A 163 12.36 -0.19 0.07
CA ASN A 163 13.30 -1.02 0.82
C ASN A 163 14.77 -0.55 0.72
N ASN A 164 15.11 0.22 -0.31
CA ASN A 164 16.39 0.88 -0.48
C ASN A 164 16.47 2.27 0.19
N GLY A 165 15.46 2.65 0.99
CA GLY A 165 15.40 3.92 1.72
C GLY A 165 14.87 5.11 0.91
N CYS A 166 14.60 4.96 -0.39
CA CYS A 166 14.05 6.05 -1.20
C CYS A 166 12.65 6.45 -0.73
N PHE A 167 12.47 7.75 -0.53
CA PHE A 167 11.30 8.35 0.10
C PHE A 167 10.46 9.11 -0.91
N TYR A 168 9.14 8.92 -0.86
CA TYR A 168 8.19 9.59 -1.75
C TYR A 168 7.00 10.16 -0.99
N ASN A 169 6.60 11.36 -1.42
CA ASN A 169 5.35 11.99 -1.05
C ASN A 169 4.36 11.79 -2.19
N ILE A 170 3.23 11.15 -1.92
CA ILE A 170 2.12 11.02 -2.88
C ILE A 170 0.92 11.74 -2.32
N TRP A 171 0.30 12.63 -3.09
CA TRP A 171 -0.83 13.42 -2.58
C TRP A 171 -2.02 13.43 -3.53
N SER A 172 -3.18 13.72 -2.94
CA SER A 172 -4.44 13.88 -3.64
C SER A 172 -5.34 14.86 -2.89
N GLN A 173 -5.74 15.93 -3.57
CA GLN A 173 -6.80 16.84 -3.14
C GLN A 173 -8.20 16.31 -3.50
N LEU A 174 -8.30 15.22 -4.26
CA LEU A 174 -9.58 14.73 -4.78
C LEU A 174 -10.36 13.93 -3.73
N SER A 175 -9.70 12.92 -3.15
CA SER A 175 -10.21 12.13 -2.03
C SER A 175 -9.14 11.16 -1.50
N SER A 176 -9.45 10.48 -0.38
CA SER A 176 -8.64 9.38 0.17
C SER A 176 -8.63 8.17 -0.76
N GLU A 177 -9.78 7.83 -1.35
CA GLU A 177 -9.93 6.73 -2.29
C GLU A 177 -9.10 6.97 -3.56
N HIS A 178 -9.05 8.22 -4.03
CA HIS A 178 -8.19 8.58 -5.15
C HIS A 178 -6.71 8.40 -4.81
N LEU A 179 -6.25 8.82 -3.62
CA LEU A 179 -4.86 8.59 -3.17
C LEU A 179 -4.53 7.10 -3.10
N GLN A 180 -5.41 6.29 -2.51
CA GLN A 180 -5.19 4.85 -2.39
C GLN A 180 -5.15 4.17 -3.76
N LYS A 181 -6.00 4.59 -4.70
CA LYS A 181 -5.94 4.14 -6.10
C LYS A 181 -4.66 4.57 -6.79
N MET A 182 -4.15 5.77 -6.52
CA MET A 182 -2.86 6.20 -7.07
C MET A 182 -1.74 5.29 -6.59
N ILE A 183 -1.67 5.03 -5.28
CA ILE A 183 -0.66 4.15 -4.68
C ILE A 183 -0.74 2.74 -5.27
N SER A 184 -1.95 2.20 -5.46
CA SER A 184 -2.13 0.87 -6.05
C SER A 184 -1.77 0.81 -7.54
N GLN A 185 -1.58 1.93 -8.22
CA GLN A 185 -1.19 2.02 -9.63
C GLN A 185 0.26 2.48 -9.84
N LEU A 186 1.01 2.74 -8.76
CA LEU A 186 2.43 3.11 -8.85
C LEU A 186 3.26 1.94 -9.40
N ARG A 187 4.15 2.29 -10.33
CA ARG A 187 5.06 1.36 -11.00
C ARG A 187 6.43 2.02 -11.14
N TYR A 188 7.49 1.22 -11.09
CA TYR A 188 8.81 1.68 -11.50
C TYR A 188 8.80 2.06 -12.99
N VAL A 189 9.58 3.07 -13.36
CA VAL A 189 9.82 3.47 -14.75
C VAL A 189 11.25 3.09 -15.16
N ASN A 190 11.37 2.52 -16.36
CA ASN A 190 12.61 2.21 -17.06
C ASN A 190 12.79 3.17 -18.25
#